data_AF-A0A7D7KZT8-F1
#
_entry.id   AF-A0A7D7KZT8-F1
#
_cell.length_a   1.000
_cell.length_b   1.000
_cell.length_c   1.000
_cell.angle_alpha   90.00
_cell.angle_beta   90.00
_cell.angle_gamma   90.00
#
_symmetry.space_group_name_H-M   'P 1'
#
loop_
_entity.id
_entity.type
_entity.pdbx_description
1 polymer ?
#
loop_
_entity_poly.entity_id
_entity_poly.type
_entity_poly.pdbx_seq_one_letter_code
_entity_poly.pdbx_strand_id
1 'polypeptide(L)'
;MTGRRGVVDRLGRGGRRPAVSGPGKHLVHNHVRMTVYPFRMSRFSPLEWPVIRQLRTGDRTGRSSAVQSQHTRDLTARTATADRVVQSICPYCAVGCGQKVYVKDERVIQIEGDPDSPISRGRLCPKGSASEQLVNSPGRQTQMLYRAPGASEWQPLELDTAIDMIADRFLESRRRGWQDADEDGRPLRRTMGIASLGGATLDNEENYLIKKLFTAAGAVQIENQARI
;
A
#
# COMPACT_ATOMS: atom_id res chain seq x y z
N MET A 1 -5.16 41.23 60.09
CA MET A 1 -4.90 42.59 59.60
C MET A 1 -4.58 42.51 58.13
N THR A 2 -5.35 43.26 57.33
CA THR A 2 -5.08 43.78 55.97
C THR A 2 -4.55 42.80 54.92
N GLY A 3 -5.26 42.44 53.84
CA GLY A 3 -6.39 43.08 53.20
C GLY A 3 -6.09 43.36 51.73
N ARG A 4 -6.69 42.53 50.86
CA ARG A 4 -7.33 42.83 49.56
C ARG A 4 -6.71 43.87 48.61
N ARG A 5 -6.59 43.44 47.35
CA ARG A 5 -7.23 43.97 46.11
C ARG A 5 -6.88 42.96 45.00
N GLY A 6 -7.76 42.23 44.32
CA GLY A 6 -9.19 42.40 44.05
C GLY A 6 -9.38 43.18 42.75
N VAL A 7 -9.48 42.48 41.62
CA VAL A 7 -10.38 42.84 40.51
C VAL A 7 -10.89 41.55 39.88
N VAL A 8 -12.12 41.20 40.25
CA VAL A 8 -13.04 40.40 39.46
C VAL A 8 -14.13 41.39 39.05
N ASP A 9 -14.33 41.58 37.75
CA ASP A 9 -15.57 42.09 37.16
C ASP A 9 -15.87 41.18 35.97
N ARG A 10 -16.82 40.24 36.06
CA ARG A 10 -18.28 40.32 35.99
C ARG A 10 -18.86 40.93 34.71
N LEU A 11 -19.71 40.09 34.10
CA LEU A 11 -20.95 40.40 33.39
C LEU A 11 -20.85 40.87 31.93
N GLY A 12 -21.00 39.90 31.03
CA GLY A 12 -22.35 39.66 30.53
C GLY A 12 -22.60 39.97 29.05
N ARG A 13 -23.55 39.17 28.54
CA ARG A 13 -24.35 39.31 27.33
C ARG A 13 -23.76 38.73 26.05
N GLY A 14 -24.58 37.86 25.46
CA GLY A 14 -24.32 37.23 24.19
C GLY A 14 -24.13 38.26 23.08
N GLY A 15 -23.03 38.10 22.36
CA GLY A 15 -22.90 38.53 20.99
C GLY A 15 -22.83 37.26 20.15
N ARG A 16 -23.84 37.05 19.30
CA ARG A 16 -23.78 36.11 18.19
C ARG A 16 -22.44 36.35 17.49
N ARG A 17 -21.58 35.32 17.42
CA ARG A 17 -20.37 35.41 16.59
C ARG A 17 -20.83 35.68 15.14
N PRO A 18 -20.16 36.60 14.44
CA PRO A 18 -20.55 36.98 13.09
C PRO A 18 -20.49 35.75 12.20
N ALA A 19 -21.53 35.59 11.37
CA ALA A 19 -21.54 34.63 10.29
C ALA A 19 -20.28 34.87 9.45
N VAL A 20 -19.31 33.95 9.54
CA VAL A 20 -18.17 33.93 8.65
C VAL A 20 -18.73 33.57 7.29
N SER A 21 -18.83 34.60 6.45
CA SER A 21 -19.06 34.52 5.02
C SER A 21 -18.14 33.44 4.44
N GLY A 22 -18.77 32.40 3.87
CA GLY A 22 -18.08 31.16 3.55
C GLY A 22 -16.97 31.31 2.51
N PRO A 23 -16.03 30.36 2.46
CA PRO A 23 -15.45 30.00 1.19
C PRO A 23 -16.59 29.39 0.38
N GLY A 24 -16.87 29.96 -0.79
CA GLY A 24 -17.96 29.53 -1.66
C GLY A 24 -17.99 28.01 -1.75
N LYS A 25 -19.19 27.44 -1.67
CA LYS A 25 -19.42 26.07 -2.13
C LYS A 25 -18.88 26.05 -3.55
N HIS A 26 -17.67 25.54 -3.74
CA HIS A 26 -17.29 24.99 -5.02
C HIS A 26 -18.22 23.80 -5.18
N LEU A 27 -19.42 24.07 -5.69
CA LEU A 27 -20.10 23.19 -6.60
C LEU A 27 -18.98 22.74 -7.53
N VAL A 28 -18.45 21.55 -7.28
CA VAL A 28 -17.79 20.77 -8.29
C VAL A 28 -18.89 20.59 -9.31
N HIS A 29 -19.00 21.57 -10.21
CA HIS A 29 -19.57 21.35 -11.50
C HIS A 29 -18.68 20.21 -11.99
N ASN A 30 -19.19 18.98 -11.88
CA ASN A 30 -18.89 17.98 -12.86
C ASN A 30 -19.37 18.60 -14.18
N HIS A 31 -18.55 19.52 -14.71
CA HIS A 31 -18.31 19.56 -16.11
C HIS A 31 -17.74 18.17 -16.39
N VAL A 32 -18.66 17.23 -16.61
CA VAL A 32 -18.51 16.28 -17.68
C VAL A 32 -18.12 17.16 -18.84
N ARG A 33 -16.81 17.35 -19.04
CA ARG A 33 -16.27 17.69 -20.35
C ARG A 33 -16.70 16.50 -21.16
N MET A 34 -17.90 16.64 -21.72
CA MET A 34 -18.40 15.85 -22.80
C MET A 34 -17.34 16.09 -23.85
N THR A 35 -16.32 15.25 -23.84
CA THR A 35 -15.34 15.19 -24.90
C THR A 35 -16.20 14.70 -26.04
N VAL A 36 -16.77 15.67 -26.77
CA VAL A 36 -17.41 15.43 -28.04
C VAL A 36 -16.26 14.91 -28.86
N TYR A 37 -16.08 13.59 -28.86
CA TYR A 37 -15.28 12.93 -29.87
C TYR A 37 -15.78 13.52 -31.17
N PRO A 38 -14.92 14.17 -31.98
CA PRO A 38 -15.36 14.65 -33.26
C PRO A 38 -16.00 13.44 -33.92
N PHE A 39 -17.31 13.54 -34.16
CA PHE A 39 -18.04 12.55 -34.92
C PHE A 39 -17.35 12.60 -36.27
N ARG A 40 -16.37 11.70 -36.47
CA ARG A 40 -15.63 11.60 -37.70
C ARG A 40 -16.71 11.20 -38.67
N MET A 41 -17.27 12.18 -39.38
CA MET A 41 -18.31 11.99 -40.37
C MET A 41 -17.83 10.84 -41.22
N SER A 42 -18.46 9.69 -41.02
CA SER A 42 -18.34 8.56 -41.89
C SER A 42 -18.56 9.13 -43.28
N ARG A 43 -17.54 9.04 -44.13
CA ARG A 43 -17.71 9.29 -45.55
C ARG A 43 -18.91 8.44 -45.95
N PHE A 44 -20.01 9.06 -46.41
CA PHE A 44 -21.22 8.38 -46.83
C PHE A 44 -20.85 7.34 -47.89
N SER A 45 -20.58 6.12 -47.44
CA SER A 45 -20.24 4.98 -48.27
C SER A 45 -21.50 4.11 -48.29
N PRO A 46 -22.06 3.80 -49.46
CA PRO A 46 -23.22 2.92 -49.56
C PRO A 46 -22.93 1.53 -48.95
N LEU A 47 -21.65 1.15 -48.83
CA LEU A 47 -21.21 -0.09 -48.19
C LEU A 47 -21.33 -0.10 -46.66
N GLU A 48 -21.42 1.07 -46.02
CA GLU A 48 -21.61 1.20 -44.57
C GLU A 48 -23.10 1.33 -44.18
N TRP A 49 -24.03 1.29 -45.15
CA TRP A 49 -25.47 1.29 -44.86
C TRP A 49 -25.84 0.03 -44.05
N PRO A 50 -26.57 0.12 -42.93
CA PRO A 50 -26.72 -0.99 -41.98
C PRO A 50 -27.18 -2.32 -42.60
N VAL A 51 -28.11 -2.27 -43.54
CA VAL A 51 -28.63 -3.46 -44.24
C VAL A 51 -27.58 -4.08 -45.17
N ILE A 52 -26.90 -3.26 -45.98
CA ILE A 52 -25.83 -3.71 -46.90
C ILE A 52 -24.65 -4.28 -46.09
N ARG A 53 -24.28 -3.60 -45.01
CA ARG A 53 -23.23 -4.04 -44.10
C ARG A 53 -23.57 -5.38 -43.47
N GLN A 54 -24.78 -5.56 -42.92
CA GLN A 54 -25.22 -6.82 -42.32
C GLN A 54 -25.23 -7.99 -43.31
N LEU A 55 -25.70 -7.75 -44.54
CA LEU A 55 -25.65 -8.75 -45.61
C LEU A 55 -24.21 -9.12 -45.98
N ARG A 56 -23.31 -8.14 -46.10
CA ARG A 56 -21.92 -8.36 -46.47
C ARG A 56 -21.10 -9.04 -45.37
N THR A 57 -21.36 -8.73 -44.10
CA THR A 57 -20.64 -9.33 -42.95
C THR A 57 -21.30 -10.60 -42.43
N GLY A 58 -22.39 -11.07 -43.05
CA GLY A 58 -23.14 -12.24 -42.58
C GLY A 58 -23.82 -12.05 -41.22
N ASP A 59 -24.00 -10.80 -40.77
CA ASP A 59 -24.60 -10.47 -39.47
C ASP A 59 -26.12 -10.46 -39.55
N ARG A 60 -26.71 -11.66 -39.70
CA ARG A 60 -28.16 -11.85 -39.87
C ARG A 60 -28.98 -11.35 -38.68
N THR A 61 -28.38 -11.26 -37.50
CA THR A 61 -29.06 -10.84 -36.27
C THR A 61 -28.89 -9.34 -36.00
N GLY A 62 -28.02 -8.65 -36.76
CA GLY A 62 -27.67 -7.26 -36.53
C GLY A 62 -27.02 -7.01 -35.18
N ARG A 63 -26.49 -8.06 -34.51
CA ARG A 63 -25.94 -8.02 -33.15
C ARG A 63 -24.42 -8.24 -33.11
N SER A 64 -23.77 -8.30 -34.27
CA SER A 64 -22.33 -8.48 -34.39
C SER A 64 -21.62 -7.12 -34.38
N SER A 65 -20.58 -6.94 -35.21
CA SER A 65 -19.78 -5.71 -35.28
C SER A 65 -20.60 -4.43 -35.44
N ALA A 66 -21.81 -4.49 -35.99
CA ALA A 66 -22.69 -3.34 -36.20
C ALA A 66 -23.19 -2.68 -34.90
N VAL A 67 -23.34 -3.43 -33.81
CA VAL A 67 -23.78 -2.90 -32.49
C VAL A 67 -22.61 -2.61 -31.54
N GLN A 68 -21.38 -2.92 -31.94
CA GLN A 68 -20.20 -2.60 -31.14
C GLN A 68 -19.87 -1.11 -31.27
N SER A 69 -19.93 -0.40 -30.16
CA SER A 69 -19.50 1.00 -30.09
C SER A 69 -18.01 1.13 -30.41
N GLN A 70 -17.57 2.28 -30.92
CA GLN A 70 -16.14 2.55 -31.10
C GLN A 70 -15.38 2.41 -29.78
N HIS A 71 -15.96 2.89 -28.68
CA HIS A 71 -15.40 2.70 -27.34
C HIS A 71 -15.09 1.21 -27.05
N THR A 72 -16.04 0.31 -27.28
CA THR A 72 -15.85 -1.13 -27.08
C THR A 72 -14.82 -1.74 -28.03
N ARG A 73 -14.65 -1.18 -29.24
CA ARG A 73 -13.60 -1.63 -30.17
C ARG A 73 -12.21 -1.16 -29.75
N ASP A 74 -12.13 0.02 -29.16
CA ASP A 74 -10.88 0.65 -28.76
C ASP A 74 -10.42 0.18 -27.36
N LEU A 75 -11.23 -0.62 -26.64
CA LEU A 75 -10.84 -1.22 -25.38
C LEU A 75 -9.67 -2.20 -25.58
N THR A 76 -8.54 -1.88 -24.98
CA THR A 76 -7.38 -2.77 -24.88
C THR A 76 -7.28 -3.37 -23.48
N ALA A 77 -6.54 -4.46 -23.33
CA ALA A 77 -6.21 -5.00 -22.01
C ALA A 77 -5.49 -3.94 -21.17
N ARG A 78 -5.79 -3.89 -19.86
CA ARG A 78 -5.12 -2.94 -18.93
C ARG A 78 -3.60 -3.12 -18.92
N THR A 79 -3.16 -4.36 -19.11
CA THR A 79 -1.76 -4.78 -19.20
C THR A 79 -1.07 -4.37 -20.50
N ALA A 80 -1.82 -4.02 -21.57
CA ALA A 80 -1.25 -3.66 -22.87
C ALA A 80 -0.44 -2.36 -22.83
N THR A 81 -0.60 -1.55 -21.78
CA THR A 81 0.12 -0.29 -21.58
C THR A 81 1.29 -0.40 -20.60
N ALA A 82 1.62 -1.60 -20.14
CA ALA A 82 2.75 -1.81 -19.24
C ALA A 82 4.08 -1.58 -19.98
N ASP A 83 5.01 -0.89 -19.33
CA ASP A 83 6.37 -0.68 -19.84
C ASP A 83 7.21 -1.96 -19.71
N ARG A 84 6.95 -2.74 -18.65
CA ARG A 84 7.60 -4.03 -18.40
C ARG A 84 6.74 -4.97 -17.59
N VAL A 85 7.09 -6.25 -17.67
CA VAL A 85 6.51 -7.31 -16.86
C VAL A 85 7.64 -7.98 -16.10
N VAL A 86 7.50 -8.11 -14.77
CA VAL A 86 8.47 -8.79 -13.92
C VAL A 86 7.80 -9.97 -13.22
N GLN A 87 8.57 -11.03 -13.00
CA GLN A 87 8.09 -12.20 -12.28
C GLN A 87 8.28 -12.00 -10.77
N SER A 88 7.33 -12.48 -9.99
CA SER A 88 7.37 -12.47 -8.53
C SER A 88 6.66 -13.70 -7.97
N ILE A 89 6.69 -13.87 -6.64
CA ILE A 89 6.02 -14.94 -5.91
C ILE A 89 4.96 -14.34 -5.00
N CYS A 90 3.80 -15.00 -4.94
CA CYS A 90 2.70 -14.63 -4.07
C CYS A 90 3.13 -14.62 -2.59
N PRO A 91 2.98 -13.49 -1.86
CA PRO A 91 3.53 -13.32 -0.51
C PRO A 91 2.60 -13.85 0.60
N TYR A 92 1.61 -14.69 0.27
CA TYR A 92 0.58 -15.12 1.22
C TYR A 92 0.90 -16.47 1.87
N CYS A 93 0.43 -17.57 1.29
CA CYS A 93 0.63 -18.90 1.85
C CYS A 93 1.86 -19.58 1.24
N ALA A 94 2.32 -20.66 1.88
CA ALA A 94 3.49 -21.42 1.49
C ALA A 94 3.34 -22.24 0.18
N VAL A 95 2.28 -22.03 -0.60
CA VAL A 95 2.13 -22.67 -1.92
C VAL A 95 3.16 -22.12 -2.91
N GLY A 96 3.50 -20.84 -2.83
CA GLY A 96 4.49 -20.23 -3.73
C GLY A 96 3.99 -20.04 -5.17
N CYS A 97 2.75 -19.58 -5.34
CA CYS A 97 2.22 -19.29 -6.68
C CYS A 97 3.04 -18.19 -7.37
N GLY A 98 3.55 -18.45 -8.58
CA GLY A 98 4.19 -17.44 -9.42
C GLY A 98 3.21 -16.37 -9.91
N GLN A 99 3.70 -15.14 -10.03
CA GLN A 99 2.95 -13.95 -10.44
C GLN A 99 3.70 -13.16 -11.51
N LYS A 100 2.96 -12.56 -12.44
CA LYS A 100 3.44 -11.54 -13.38
C LYS A 100 2.96 -10.17 -12.91
N VAL A 101 3.91 -9.29 -12.62
CA VAL A 101 3.69 -7.92 -12.16
C VAL A 101 3.91 -6.98 -13.33
N TYR A 102 2.87 -6.27 -13.72
CA TYR A 102 2.88 -5.31 -14.82
C TYR A 102 3.16 -3.92 -14.27
N VAL A 103 4.20 -3.27 -14.79
CA VAL A 103 4.69 -1.97 -14.29
C VAL A 103 4.58 -0.93 -15.37
N LYS A 104 4.14 0.27 -15.00
CA LYS A 104 4.12 1.46 -15.84
C LYS A 104 4.49 2.68 -15.01
N ASP A 105 5.37 3.54 -15.53
CA ASP A 105 5.80 4.76 -14.83
C ASP A 105 6.31 4.45 -13.40
N GLU A 106 7.07 3.36 -13.25
CA GLU A 106 7.54 2.81 -11.96
C GLU A 106 6.45 2.47 -10.94
N ARG A 107 5.20 2.28 -11.39
CA ARG A 107 4.08 1.86 -10.56
C ARG A 107 3.52 0.52 -11.03
N VAL A 108 3.14 -0.32 -10.08
CA VAL A 108 2.41 -1.55 -10.38
C VAL A 108 1.02 -1.15 -10.86
N ILE A 109 0.63 -1.59 -12.05
CA ILE A 109 -0.71 -1.33 -12.62
C ILE A 109 -1.60 -2.57 -12.65
N GLN A 110 -0.99 -3.76 -12.54
CA GLN A 110 -1.70 -5.03 -12.50
C GLN A 110 -0.79 -6.14 -11.97
N ILE A 111 -1.37 -7.13 -11.28
CA ILE A 111 -0.70 -8.38 -10.92
C ILE A 111 -1.60 -9.55 -11.32
N GLU A 112 -1.05 -10.49 -12.09
CA GLU A 112 -1.75 -11.71 -12.52
C GLU A 112 -0.92 -12.95 -12.19
N GLY A 113 -1.53 -14.13 -12.30
CA GLY A 113 -0.80 -15.39 -12.11
C GLY A 113 0.14 -15.65 -13.27
N ASP A 114 1.33 -16.16 -12.99
CA ASP A 114 2.28 -16.53 -14.04
C ASP A 114 1.91 -17.88 -14.66
N PRO A 115 1.54 -17.96 -15.96
CA PRO A 115 1.27 -19.22 -16.66
C PRO A 115 2.45 -20.19 -16.64
N ASP A 116 3.68 -19.67 -16.55
CA ASP A 116 4.92 -20.44 -16.59
C ASP A 116 5.28 -21.05 -15.22
N SER A 117 4.53 -20.67 -14.17
CA SER A 117 4.69 -21.23 -12.82
C SER A 117 4.40 -22.74 -12.82
N PRO A 118 5.37 -23.59 -12.40
CA PRO A 118 5.15 -25.04 -12.35
C PRO A 118 4.11 -25.44 -11.29
N ILE A 119 3.92 -24.58 -10.28
CA ILE A 119 3.01 -24.81 -9.16
C ILE A 119 1.58 -24.38 -9.51
N SER A 120 1.41 -23.14 -9.97
CA SER A 120 0.09 -22.52 -10.11
C SER A 120 -0.43 -22.45 -11.55
N ARG A 121 0.45 -22.52 -12.56
CA ARG A 121 0.09 -22.45 -14.00
C ARG A 121 -0.88 -21.30 -14.31
N GLY A 122 -0.59 -20.11 -13.78
CA GLY A 122 -1.39 -18.90 -13.97
C GLY A 122 -2.57 -18.72 -13.00
N ARG A 123 -2.87 -19.69 -12.13
CA ARG A 123 -4.04 -19.63 -11.23
C ARG A 123 -3.68 -18.95 -9.92
N LEU A 124 -4.51 -17.99 -9.49
CA LEU A 124 -4.40 -17.36 -8.18
C LEU A 124 -5.72 -17.51 -7.42
N CYS A 125 -5.61 -17.72 -6.10
CA CYS A 125 -6.76 -17.59 -5.20
C CYS A 125 -7.11 -16.10 -4.98
N PRO A 126 -8.24 -15.77 -4.34
CA PRO A 126 -8.67 -14.37 -4.14
C PRO A 126 -7.61 -13.46 -3.50
N LYS A 127 -6.80 -14.02 -2.57
CA LYS A 127 -5.71 -13.29 -1.93
C LYS A 127 -4.61 -12.90 -2.94
N GLY A 128 -4.15 -13.87 -3.73
CA GLY A 128 -3.11 -13.65 -4.74
C GLY A 128 -3.58 -12.70 -5.84
N SER A 129 -4.80 -12.85 -6.33
CA SER A 129 -5.37 -11.97 -7.36
C SER A 129 -5.59 -10.53 -6.87
N ALA A 130 -5.69 -10.32 -5.56
CA ALA A 130 -5.85 -9.00 -4.94
C ALA A 130 -4.53 -8.36 -4.50
N SER A 131 -3.38 -8.98 -4.78
CA SER A 131 -2.06 -8.48 -4.35
C SER A 131 -1.70 -7.09 -4.90
N GLU A 132 -2.23 -6.69 -6.06
CA GLU A 132 -2.06 -5.33 -6.59
C GLU A 132 -2.66 -4.28 -5.64
N GLN A 133 -3.84 -4.56 -5.09
CA GLN A 133 -4.54 -3.67 -4.15
C GLN A 133 -3.77 -3.51 -2.83
N LEU A 134 -2.97 -4.51 -2.44
CA LEU A 134 -2.11 -4.42 -1.26
C LEU A 134 -0.99 -3.39 -1.48
N VAL A 135 -0.33 -3.46 -2.64
CA VAL A 135 0.81 -2.57 -2.97
C VAL A 135 0.35 -1.12 -3.13
N ASN A 136 -0.77 -0.91 -3.82
CA ASN A 136 -1.32 0.41 -4.12
C ASN A 136 -2.37 0.90 -3.11
N SER A 137 -2.49 0.24 -1.96
CA SER A 137 -3.48 0.61 -0.95
C SER A 137 -3.28 2.06 -0.48
N PRO A 138 -4.33 2.91 -0.49
CA PRO A 138 -4.24 4.27 0.04
C PRO A 138 -4.01 4.29 1.56
N GLY A 139 -4.23 3.16 2.25
CA GLY A 139 -3.94 3.01 3.67
C GLY A 139 -2.48 2.65 3.98
N ARG A 140 -1.63 2.46 2.95
CA ARG A 140 -0.21 2.14 3.16
C ARG A 140 0.49 3.31 3.81
N GLN A 141 1.06 3.08 5.00
CA GLN A 141 1.84 4.11 5.68
C GLN A 141 3.20 4.24 5.01
N THR A 142 3.55 5.47 4.63
CA THR A 142 4.77 5.82 3.87
C THR A 142 5.69 6.75 4.65
N GLN A 143 5.22 7.28 5.78
CA GLN A 143 6.02 8.14 6.66
C GLN A 143 6.44 7.37 7.91
N MET A 144 7.63 7.68 8.41
CA MET A 144 8.06 7.20 9.72
C MET A 144 7.30 7.96 10.81
N LEU A 145 6.74 7.21 11.76
CA LEU A 145 5.92 7.74 12.83
C LEU A 145 6.55 7.40 14.18
N TYR A 146 6.56 8.37 15.08
CA TYR A 146 7.04 8.23 16.44
C TYR A 146 5.92 8.51 17.44
N ARG A 147 5.92 7.78 18.55
CA ARG A 147 5.00 7.99 19.67
C ARG A 147 5.82 8.08 20.95
N ALA A 148 5.78 9.23 21.60
CA ALA A 148 6.50 9.47 22.84
C ALA A 148 5.92 8.64 24.00
N PRO A 149 6.72 8.32 25.03
CA PRO A 149 6.22 7.64 26.23
C PRO A 149 5.01 8.37 26.83
N GLY A 150 3.91 7.64 27.02
CA GLY A 150 2.66 8.20 27.56
C GLY A 150 1.80 9.00 26.57
N ALA A 151 2.25 9.25 25.34
CA ALA A 151 1.45 9.96 24.35
C ALA A 151 0.30 9.09 23.81
N SER A 152 -0.81 9.70 23.37
CA SER A 152 -1.90 9.03 22.64
C SER A 152 -1.73 9.10 21.12
N GLU A 153 -1.08 10.14 20.63
CA GLU A 153 -0.97 10.45 19.20
C GLU A 153 0.38 10.06 18.60
N TRP A 154 0.36 9.80 17.29
CA TRP A 154 1.57 9.64 16.47
C TRP A 154 2.01 10.98 15.89
N GLN A 155 3.32 11.19 15.81
CA GLN A 155 3.93 12.34 15.13
C GLN A 155 4.88 11.86 14.03
N PRO A 156 4.92 12.52 12.87
CA PRO A 156 5.94 12.26 11.86
C PRO A 156 7.35 12.46 12.44
N LEU A 157 8.28 11.63 11.99
CA LEU A 157 9.70 11.74 12.33
C LEU A 157 10.53 11.49 11.08
N GLU A 158 11.63 12.21 10.92
CA GLU A 158 12.58 11.94 9.85
C GLU A 158 13.18 10.53 9.98
N LEU A 159 13.35 9.85 8.86
CA LEU A 159 13.80 8.45 8.83
C LEU A 159 15.15 8.28 9.52
N ASP A 160 16.13 9.11 9.18
CA ASP A 160 17.49 9.02 9.73
C ASP A 160 17.49 9.25 11.25
N THR A 161 16.72 10.24 11.72
CA THR A 161 16.54 10.49 13.15
C THR A 161 15.94 9.28 13.85
N ALA A 162 14.95 8.62 13.24
CA ALA A 162 14.33 7.43 13.80
C ALA A 162 15.31 6.25 13.87
N ILE A 163 16.15 6.06 12.84
CA ILE A 163 17.14 4.99 12.81
C ILE A 163 18.21 5.20 13.89
N ASP A 164 18.74 6.41 14.04
CA ASP A 164 19.70 6.74 15.11
C ASP A 164 19.08 6.49 16.50
N MET A 165 17.84 6.95 16.68
CA MET A 165 17.07 6.73 17.90
C MET A 165 16.87 5.24 18.23
N ILE A 166 16.64 4.39 17.22
CA ILE A 166 16.50 2.94 17.38
C ILE A 166 17.86 2.33 17.74
N ALA A 167 18.93 2.71 17.04
CA ALA A 167 20.27 2.20 17.28
C ALA A 167 20.74 2.49 18.72
N ASP A 168 20.59 3.73 19.19
CA ASP A 168 20.96 4.13 20.55
C ASP A 168 20.20 3.31 21.61
N ARG A 169 18.89 3.17 21.43
CA ARG A 169 18.03 2.41 22.36
C ARG A 169 18.34 0.93 22.33
N PHE A 170 18.65 0.37 21.16
CA PHE A 170 19.04 -1.02 20.99
C PHE A 170 20.36 -1.29 21.74
N LEU A 171 21.38 -0.45 21.54
CA LEU A 171 22.67 -0.57 22.22
C LEU A 171 22.53 -0.40 23.74
N GLU A 172 21.73 0.56 24.19
CA GLU A 172 21.49 0.78 25.62
C GLU A 172 20.77 -0.41 26.26
N SER A 173 19.72 -0.92 25.61
CA SER A 173 19.00 -2.11 26.08
C SER A 173 19.90 -3.34 26.13
N ARG A 174 20.76 -3.51 25.13
CA ARG A 174 21.77 -4.58 25.09
C ARG A 174 22.69 -4.51 26.30
N ARG A 175 23.26 -3.33 26.60
CA ARG A 175 24.19 -3.11 27.72
C ARG A 175 23.51 -3.41 29.06
N ARG A 176 22.30 -2.89 29.27
CA ARG A 176 21.54 -3.09 30.52
C ARG A 176 21.20 -4.56 30.77
N GLY A 177 20.90 -5.31 29.71
CA GLY A 177 20.53 -6.72 29.81
C GLY A 177 21.69 -7.71 29.64
N TRP A 178 22.94 -7.25 29.55
CA TRP A 178 24.09 -8.11 29.26
C TRP A 178 24.42 -9.04 30.43
N GLN A 179 24.78 -10.28 30.11
CA GLN A 179 25.18 -11.33 31.06
C GLN A 179 26.47 -11.99 30.55
N ASP A 180 27.57 -11.78 31.26
CA ASP A 180 28.85 -12.42 30.95
C ASP A 180 28.88 -13.89 31.36
N ALA A 181 28.31 -14.22 32.52
CA ALA A 181 28.25 -15.57 33.08
C ALA A 181 26.94 -15.84 33.83
N ASP A 182 26.63 -17.12 34.07
CA ASP A 182 25.53 -17.56 34.93
C ASP A 182 25.91 -17.54 36.43
N GLU A 183 24.98 -17.96 37.30
CA GLU A 183 25.19 -18.02 38.76
C GLU A 183 26.31 -18.99 39.17
N ASP A 184 26.61 -19.99 38.32
CA ASP A 184 27.69 -20.97 38.51
C ASP A 184 29.02 -20.50 37.90
N GLY A 185 29.08 -19.30 37.33
CA GLY A 185 30.28 -18.75 36.68
C GLY A 185 30.55 -19.29 35.27
N ARG A 186 29.60 -20.01 34.64
CA ARG A 186 29.73 -20.47 33.25
C ARG A 186 29.51 -19.31 32.28
N PRO A 187 30.33 -19.16 31.23
CA PRO A 187 30.19 -18.04 30.30
C PRO A 187 28.87 -18.11 29.52
N LEU A 188 28.10 -17.01 29.52
CA LEU A 188 26.86 -16.85 28.76
C LEU A 188 27.05 -15.96 27.52
N ARG A 189 27.63 -14.77 27.70
CA ARG A 189 27.82 -13.75 26.64
C ARG A 189 26.55 -13.46 25.85
N ARG A 190 25.47 -13.16 26.57
CA ARG A 190 24.14 -12.91 25.99
C ARG A 190 23.51 -11.64 26.56
N THR A 191 22.43 -11.17 25.94
CA THR A 191 21.55 -10.15 26.50
C THR A 191 20.12 -10.66 26.65
N MET A 192 19.50 -10.34 27.79
CA MET A 192 18.07 -10.53 28.06
C MET A 192 17.27 -9.22 27.91
N GLY A 193 17.93 -8.13 27.49
CA GLY A 193 17.31 -6.81 27.34
C GLY A 193 16.59 -6.60 26.00
N ILE A 194 16.64 -7.58 25.11
CA ILE A 194 16.13 -7.48 23.73
C ILE A 194 15.45 -8.79 23.34
N ALA A 195 14.24 -8.68 22.82
CA ALA A 195 13.53 -9.76 22.15
C ALA A 195 13.10 -9.33 20.75
N SER A 196 13.04 -10.29 19.84
CA SER A 196 12.59 -10.09 18.46
C SER A 196 11.47 -11.05 18.12
N LEU A 197 10.39 -10.51 17.55
CA LEU A 197 9.29 -11.25 16.94
C LEU A 197 9.14 -10.77 15.50
N GLY A 198 9.33 -11.65 14.53
CA GLY A 198 9.25 -11.29 13.12
C GLY A 198 8.97 -12.52 12.28
N GLY A 199 9.33 -12.51 10.99
CA GLY A 199 9.65 -13.77 10.35
C GLY A 199 9.08 -13.99 8.96
N ALA A 200 8.16 -14.96 8.85
CA ALA A 200 7.87 -15.74 7.65
C ALA A 200 7.32 -14.97 6.45
N THR A 201 7.04 -13.68 6.60
CA THR A 201 6.60 -12.78 5.52
C THR A 201 7.74 -12.01 4.87
N LEU A 202 8.94 -12.08 5.44
CA LEU A 202 10.16 -11.45 4.92
C LEU A 202 10.92 -12.43 4.04
N ASP A 203 11.83 -11.90 3.22
CA ASP A 203 12.68 -12.72 2.35
C ASP A 203 13.64 -13.58 3.19
N ASN A 204 14.18 -14.64 2.59
CA ASN A 204 15.11 -15.54 3.27
C ASN A 204 16.39 -14.82 3.66
N GLU A 205 16.88 -13.95 2.78
CA GLU A 205 18.09 -13.15 2.94
C GLU A 205 17.91 -12.13 4.08
N GLU A 206 16.75 -11.49 4.15
CA GLU A 206 16.40 -10.57 5.24
C GLU A 206 16.31 -11.32 6.57
N ASN A 207 15.62 -12.46 6.62
CA ASN A 207 15.56 -13.31 7.81
C ASN A 207 16.95 -13.76 8.27
N TYR A 208 17.82 -14.12 7.32
CA TYR A 208 19.20 -14.47 7.62
C TYR A 208 19.97 -13.30 8.24
N LEU A 209 19.85 -12.09 7.67
CA LEU A 209 20.51 -10.89 8.20
C LEU A 209 19.96 -10.48 9.57
N ILE A 210 18.64 -10.54 9.78
CA ILE A 210 17.99 -10.29 11.06
C ILE A 210 18.53 -11.27 12.10
N LYS A 211 18.54 -12.57 11.78
CA LYS A 211 19.06 -13.58 12.72
C LYS A 211 20.52 -13.31 13.07
N LYS A 212 21.34 -12.98 12.08
CA LYS A 212 22.75 -12.65 12.28
C LYS A 212 22.93 -11.41 13.17
N LEU A 213 22.16 -10.35 12.94
CA LEU A 213 22.20 -9.12 13.73
C LEU A 213 21.86 -9.39 15.21
N PHE A 214 20.73 -10.04 15.47
CA PHE A 214 20.30 -10.28 16.86
C PHE A 214 21.20 -11.27 17.58
N THR A 215 21.68 -12.32 16.91
CA THR A 215 22.63 -13.26 17.51
C THR A 215 24.00 -12.62 17.74
N ALA A 216 24.50 -11.77 16.84
CA ALA A 216 25.73 -11.01 17.06
C ALA A 216 25.60 -10.01 18.23
N ALA A 217 24.39 -9.46 18.44
CA ALA A 217 24.08 -8.65 19.61
C ALA A 217 24.01 -9.48 20.91
N GLY A 218 24.03 -10.81 20.84
CA GLY A 218 23.89 -11.72 21.98
C GLY A 218 22.44 -11.94 22.41
N ALA A 219 21.45 -11.52 21.62
CA ALA A 219 20.04 -11.74 21.93
C ALA A 219 19.67 -13.22 21.71
N VAL A 220 18.95 -13.80 22.67
CA VAL A 220 18.51 -15.20 22.62
C VAL A 220 17.00 -15.35 22.42
N GLN A 221 16.22 -14.32 22.76
CA GLN A 221 14.77 -14.31 22.64
C GLN A 221 14.35 -13.91 21.21
N ILE A 222 14.54 -14.81 20.25
CA ILE A 222 14.25 -14.58 18.84
C ILE A 222 13.25 -15.65 18.38
N GLU A 223 12.01 -15.25 18.15
CA GLU A 223 10.90 -16.15 17.80
C GLU A 223 10.16 -15.64 16.55
N ASN A 224 9.39 -16.53 15.92
CA ASN A 224 8.59 -16.21 14.74
C ASN A 224 7.31 -17.06 14.67
N GLN A 225 6.56 -16.93 13.57
CA GLN A 225 5.31 -17.64 13.32
C GLN A 225 5.46 -19.16 13.30
N ALA A 226 6.65 -19.71 12.98
CA ALA A 226 6.86 -21.16 12.89
C ALA A 226 6.82 -21.87 14.26
N ARG A 227 6.85 -21.10 15.36
CA ARG A 227 6.67 -21.63 16.71
C ARG A 227 5.22 -22.00 17.03
N ILE A 228 4.26 -21.31 16.39
CA ILE A 228 2.81 -21.47 16.60
C ILE A 228 2.29 -22.50 15.60
#